data_AF-A0A7W3LJT1-F1
#
_entry.id   AF-A0A7W3LJT1-F1
#
_cell.length_a   1.000
_cell.length_b   1.000
_cell.length_c   1.000
_cell.angle_alpha   90.00
_cell.angle_beta   90.00
_cell.angle_gamma   90.00
#
_symmetry.space_group_name_H-M   'P 1'
#
loop_
_entity.id
_entity.type
_entity.pdbx_description
1 polymer ?
#
loop_
_entity_poly.entity_id
_entity_poly.type
_entity_poly.pdbx_seq_one_letter_code
_entity_poly.pdbx_strand_id
1 'polypeptide(L)'
;MTSRRAPQGIFAADVRVFRLYPDGTVLDVLVKPAPGPAEAALIATWLVPDPLPAGVHATRYTRDGRHIGFSTRDRIHGTDVEVTGTYRGDALLLDLRSPGRTLRQVRFRRLWPAAR
;
A
#
# COMPACT_ATOMS: atom_id res chain seq x y z
N MET A 1 19.32 -3.03 17.15
CA MET A 1 18.97 -4.12 16.20
C MET A 1 17.45 -4.21 16.11
N THR A 2 16.84 -3.45 15.20
CA THR A 2 15.39 -3.52 14.97
C THR A 2 15.08 -4.79 14.18
N SER A 3 14.38 -5.73 14.82
CA SER A 3 13.77 -6.86 14.10
C SER A 3 12.99 -6.31 12.91
N ARG A 4 13.38 -6.70 11.69
CA ARG A 4 12.76 -6.28 10.44
C ARG A 4 11.33 -6.80 10.45
N ARG A 5 10.38 -5.95 10.87
CA ARG A 5 8.96 -6.28 11.02
C ARG A 5 8.47 -6.91 9.71
N ALA A 6 8.05 -8.17 9.78
CA ALA A 6 7.51 -8.85 8.61
C ALA A 6 6.27 -8.08 8.13
N PRO A 7 6.22 -7.60 6.88
CA PRO A 7 5.04 -6.91 6.38
C PRO A 7 3.85 -7.86 6.31
N GLN A 8 2.64 -7.35 6.57
CA GLN A 8 1.39 -8.08 6.28
C GLN A 8 1.25 -8.34 4.78
N GLY A 9 1.76 -7.42 3.96
CA GLY A 9 1.97 -7.63 2.54
C GLY A 9 2.41 -6.37 1.82
N ILE A 10 2.87 -6.57 0.58
CA ILE A 10 3.07 -5.51 -0.41
C ILE A 10 1.98 -5.71 -1.46
N PHE A 11 1.23 -4.66 -1.78
CA PHE A 11 0.10 -4.71 -2.69
C PHE A 11 0.24 -3.63 -3.76
N ALA A 12 -0.09 -3.95 -5.02
CA ALA A 12 0.01 -3.01 -6.12
C ALA A 12 -1.24 -3.03 -7.01
N ALA A 13 -1.60 -1.85 -7.51
CA ALA A 13 -2.56 -1.65 -8.60
C ALA A 13 -2.15 -0.41 -9.38
N ASP A 14 -2.17 -0.51 -10.71
CA ASP A 14 -1.66 0.53 -11.60
C ASP A 14 -0.28 1.00 -11.11
N VAL A 15 -0.08 2.30 -10.93
CA VAL A 15 1.20 2.86 -10.47
C VAL A 15 1.35 2.94 -8.94
N ARG A 16 0.36 2.51 -8.14
CA ARG A 16 0.40 2.71 -6.68
C ARG A 16 0.71 1.42 -5.96
N VAL A 17 1.61 1.52 -4.98
CA VAL A 17 2.07 0.39 -4.17
C VAL A 17 1.89 0.71 -2.69
N PHE A 18 1.27 -0.21 -1.97
CA PHE A 18 1.13 -0.15 -0.52
C PHE A 18 1.93 -1.25 0.14
N ARG A 19 2.65 -0.94 1.23
CA ARG A 19 3.23 -1.93 2.13
C ARG A 19 2.66 -1.77 3.52
N LEU A 20 1.96 -2.80 4.00
CA LEU A 20 1.27 -2.78 5.29
C LEU A 20 2.07 -3.56 6.33
N TYR A 21 2.12 -3.05 7.56
CA TYR A 21 2.78 -3.67 8.69
C TYR A 21 1.80 -3.99 9.82
N PRO A 22 2.06 -5.03 10.64
CA PRO A 22 1.14 -5.45 11.70
C PRO A 22 0.81 -4.38 12.75
N ASP A 23 1.66 -3.38 12.90
CA ASP A 23 1.50 -2.29 13.86
C ASP A 23 0.60 -1.14 13.35
N GLY A 24 -0.09 -1.34 12.23
CA GLY A 24 -0.93 -0.31 11.63
C GLY A 24 -0.15 0.69 10.76
N THR A 25 1.12 0.47 10.47
CA THR A 25 1.87 1.32 9.52
C THR A 25 1.56 0.92 8.07
N VAL A 26 1.31 1.90 7.21
CA VAL A 26 1.26 1.70 5.76
C VAL A 26 2.23 2.65 5.07
N LEU A 27 3.00 2.12 4.13
CA LEU A 27 3.82 2.90 3.21
C LEU A 27 3.10 2.99 1.87
N ASP A 28 3.01 4.20 1.32
CA ASP A 28 2.44 4.51 0.02
C ASP A 28 3.53 5.09 -0.89
N VAL A 29 3.64 4.53 -2.09
CA VAL A 29 4.56 5.02 -3.11
C VAL A 29 3.96 4.84 -4.50
N LEU A 30 4.33 5.76 -5.40
CA LEU A 30 4.06 5.60 -6.82
C LEU A 30 5.28 5.01 -7.52
N VAL A 31 5.08 3.93 -8.28
CA VAL A 31 6.09 3.23 -9.06
C VAL A 31 5.57 3.11 -10.49
N LYS A 32 6.34 3.61 -11.45
CA LYS A 32 6.02 3.51 -12.88
C LYS A 32 7.21 2.86 -13.62
N PRO A 33 7.00 1.75 -14.35
CA PRO A 33 5.75 1.01 -14.52
C PRO A 33 5.28 0.34 -13.21
N ALA A 34 4.00 -0.06 -13.19
CA ALA A 34 3.41 -0.87 -12.14
C ALA A 34 4.27 -2.10 -11.83
N PRO A 35 4.73 -2.34 -10.58
CA PRO A 35 5.49 -3.54 -10.29
C PRO A 35 4.59 -4.77 -10.35
N GLY A 36 5.10 -5.83 -10.94
CA GLY A 36 4.48 -7.14 -10.96
C GLY A 36 5.09 -8.07 -9.90
N PRO A 37 4.69 -9.36 -9.92
CA PRO A 37 5.25 -10.37 -9.02
C PRO A 37 6.76 -10.56 -9.15
N ALA A 38 7.33 -10.36 -10.35
CA ALA A 38 8.77 -10.49 -10.58
C ALA A 38 9.59 -9.42 -9.83
N GLU A 39 9.05 -8.21 -9.72
CA GLU A 39 9.69 -7.08 -9.03
C GLU A 39 9.40 -7.09 -7.51
N ALA A 40 8.55 -7.99 -7.01
CA ALA A 40 8.11 -8.00 -5.62
C ALA A 40 9.28 -8.07 -4.62
N ALA A 41 10.26 -8.92 -4.89
CA ALA A 41 11.45 -9.06 -4.06
C ALA A 41 12.29 -7.78 -4.03
N LEU A 42 12.42 -7.10 -5.18
CA LEU A 42 13.10 -5.82 -5.28
C LEU A 42 12.35 -4.72 -4.52
N ILE A 43 11.03 -4.61 -4.67
CA ILE A 43 10.23 -3.65 -3.89
C ILE A 43 10.38 -3.91 -2.38
N ALA A 44 10.41 -5.17 -1.96
CA ALA A 44 10.54 -5.55 -0.56
C ALA A 44 11.88 -5.14 0.10
N THR A 45 12.94 -4.90 -0.68
CA THR A 45 14.25 -4.51 -0.17
C THR A 45 14.33 -3.04 0.17
N TRP A 46 13.72 -2.17 -0.65
CA TRP A 46 13.83 -0.71 -0.49
C TRP A 46 12.58 -0.05 0.10
N LEU A 47 11.37 -0.58 -0.10
CA LEU A 47 10.14 0.01 0.45
C LEU A 47 10.01 -0.32 1.95
N VAL A 48 10.89 0.24 2.77
CA VAL A 48 11.00 -0.01 4.22
C VAL A 48 10.73 1.30 4.99
N PRO A 49 10.40 1.24 6.31
CA PRO A 49 9.99 2.42 7.04
C PRO A 49 11.19 3.20 7.62
N ASP A 50 12.38 2.60 7.64
CA ASP A 50 13.59 3.19 8.21
C ASP A 50 14.85 2.66 7.49
N PRO A 51 15.66 3.52 6.84
CA PRO A 51 15.31 4.91 6.53
C PRO A 51 14.11 4.97 5.57
N LEU A 52 13.25 5.97 5.72
CA LEU A 52 12.11 6.16 4.82
C LEU A 52 12.60 6.64 3.44
N PRO A 53 12.39 5.88 2.34
CA PRO A 53 12.89 6.28 1.04
C PRO A 53 12.24 7.57 0.53
N ALA A 54 12.98 8.32 -0.27
CA ALA A 54 12.48 9.53 -0.90
C ALA A 54 11.23 9.23 -1.73
N GLY A 55 10.16 10.00 -1.50
CA GLY A 55 8.91 9.84 -2.23
C GLY A 55 7.98 8.73 -1.73
N VAL A 56 8.34 8.06 -0.63
CA VAL A 56 7.45 7.16 0.13
C VAL A 56 6.76 7.97 1.22
N HIS A 57 5.46 7.78 1.37
CA HIS A 57 4.69 8.32 2.48
C HIS A 57 4.37 7.23 3.50
N ALA A 58 4.70 7.47 4.76
CA ALA A 58 4.29 6.63 5.87
C ALA A 58 3.07 7.25 6.56
N THR A 59 2.03 6.45 6.75
CA THR A 59 0.82 6.85 7.50
C THR A 59 0.32 5.66 8.33
N ARG A 60 -0.73 5.90 9.13
CA ARG A 60 -1.39 4.86 9.91
C ARG A 60 -2.66 4.38 9.22
N TYR A 61 -2.90 3.09 9.29
CA TYR A 61 -4.16 2.49 8.91
C TYR A 61 -4.86 1.86 10.11
N THR A 62 -6.18 1.89 10.07
CA THR A 62 -7.03 1.14 10.96
C THR A 62 -7.50 -0.13 10.26
N ARG A 63 -7.66 -1.20 11.05
CA ARG A 63 -8.20 -2.46 10.56
C ARG A 63 -9.22 -2.98 11.56
N ASP A 64 -10.42 -3.21 11.08
CA ASP A 64 -11.49 -3.88 11.82
C ASP A 64 -11.93 -5.13 11.05
N GLY A 65 -11.52 -6.30 11.54
CA GLY A 65 -11.68 -7.58 10.85
C GLY A 65 -11.04 -7.57 9.44
N ARG A 66 -11.91 -7.50 8.42
CA ARG A 66 -11.50 -7.42 7.00
C ARG A 66 -11.47 -6.00 6.46
N HIS A 67 -12.06 -5.04 7.14
CA HIS A 67 -12.09 -3.64 6.70
C HIS A 67 -10.76 -2.96 7.01
N ILE A 68 -10.33 -2.11 6.08
CA ILE A 68 -9.15 -1.27 6.22
C ILE A 68 -9.50 0.16 5.85
N GLY A 69 -8.95 1.12 6.60
CA GLY A 69 -9.10 2.55 6.33
C GLY A 69 -7.82 3.32 6.65
N PHE A 70 -7.48 4.30 5.81
CA PHE A 70 -6.42 5.27 6.08
C PHE A 70 -6.54 6.48 5.15
N SER A 71 -5.84 7.56 5.50
CA SER A 71 -5.65 8.70 4.60
C SER A 71 -4.18 8.79 4.20
N THR A 72 -3.95 8.95 2.90
CA THR A 72 -2.62 9.21 2.30
C THR A 72 -2.71 10.49 1.47
N ARG A 73 -1.60 10.95 0.89
CA ARG A 73 -1.58 12.11 -0.01
C ARG A 73 -1.42 11.69 -1.46
N ASP A 74 -2.20 12.33 -2.34
CA ASP A 74 -1.95 12.28 -3.77
C ASP A 74 -0.62 12.95 -4.08
N ARG A 75 0.29 12.20 -4.71
CA ARG A 75 1.62 12.69 -5.09
C ARG A 75 1.55 13.66 -6.27
N ILE A 76 0.46 13.64 -7.06
CA ILE A 76 0.31 14.52 -8.23
C ILE A 76 -0.22 15.88 -7.83
N HIS A 77 -1.28 15.92 -7.02
CA HIS A 77 -1.98 17.17 -6.67
C HIS A 77 -1.78 17.61 -5.21
N GLY A 78 -1.10 16.82 -4.38
CA GLY A 78 -0.86 17.12 -2.97
C GLY A 78 -2.09 17.03 -2.08
N THR A 79 -3.22 16.54 -2.58
CA THR A 79 -4.50 16.46 -1.87
C THR A 79 -4.61 15.18 -1.05
N ASP A 80 -5.39 15.20 0.03
CA ASP A 80 -5.64 13.98 0.79
C ASP A 80 -6.49 12.99 -0.03
N VAL A 81 -6.10 11.73 0.04
CA VAL A 81 -6.78 10.59 -0.54
C VAL A 81 -7.25 9.71 0.60
N GLU A 82 -8.56 9.64 0.78
CA GLU A 82 -9.19 8.67 1.68
C GLU A 82 -9.16 7.30 0.99
N VAL A 83 -8.57 6.32 1.68
CA VAL A 83 -8.48 4.93 1.22
C VAL A 83 -9.28 4.07 2.18
N THR A 84 -10.31 3.40 1.67
CA THR A 84 -11.11 2.45 2.45
C THR A 84 -11.32 1.19 1.65
N GLY A 85 -11.55 0.05 2.31
CA GLY A 85 -11.86 -1.17 1.57
C GLY A 85 -11.78 -2.42 2.40
N THR A 86 -11.60 -3.56 1.72
CA THR A 86 -11.58 -4.87 2.36
C THR A 86 -10.44 -5.76 1.87
N TYR A 87 -9.91 -6.56 2.80
CA TYR A 87 -9.13 -7.75 2.50
C TYR A 87 -10.01 -8.82 1.84
N ARG A 88 -9.57 -9.31 0.67
CA ARG A 88 -10.21 -10.38 -0.11
C ARG A 88 -9.15 -11.38 -0.55
N GLY A 89 -8.86 -12.36 0.30
CA GLY A 89 -7.85 -13.37 0.04
C GLY A 89 -6.46 -12.76 -0.14
N ASP A 90 -5.93 -12.86 -1.36
CA ASP A 90 -4.64 -12.34 -1.79
C ASP A 90 -4.68 -10.88 -2.26
N ALA A 91 -5.82 -10.19 -2.16
CA ALA A 91 -5.97 -8.82 -2.64
C ALA A 91 -6.61 -7.89 -1.61
N LEU A 92 -6.41 -6.59 -1.82
CA LEU A 92 -7.23 -5.53 -1.25
C LEU A 92 -8.16 -5.00 -2.34
N LEU A 93 -9.45 -4.91 -2.05
CA LEU A 93 -10.39 -4.14 -2.87
C LEU A 93 -10.59 -2.79 -2.19
N LEU A 94 -10.05 -1.73 -2.80
CA LEU A 94 -9.98 -0.41 -2.20
C LEU A 94 -10.77 0.62 -3.02
N ASP A 95 -11.51 1.47 -2.31
CA ASP A 95 -12.02 2.73 -2.80
C ASP A 95 -10.99 3.82 -2.46
N LEU A 96 -10.59 4.59 -3.47
CA LEU A 96 -9.69 5.74 -3.34
C LEU A 96 -10.48 7.00 -3.68
N ARG A 97 -10.73 7.84 -2.68
CA ARG A 97 -11.49 9.08 -2.82
C ARG A 97 -10.55 10.28 -2.66
N SER A 98 -10.51 11.12 -3.68
CA SER A 98 -9.84 12.42 -3.69
C SER A 98 -10.84 13.50 -4.12
N PRO A 99 -10.52 14.80 -3.95
CA PRO A 99 -11.38 15.86 -4.45
C PRO A 99 -11.66 15.70 -5.95
N GLY A 100 -12.94 15.57 -6.32
CA GLY A 100 -13.38 15.45 -7.72
C GLY A 100 -13.16 14.08 -8.38
N ARG A 101 -12.59 13.07 -7.69
CA ARG A 101 -12.39 11.73 -8.25
C ARG A 101 -12.58 10.65 -7.19
N THR A 102 -13.32 9.61 -7.56
CA THR A 102 -13.40 8.38 -6.76
C THR A 102 -13.11 7.20 -7.66
N LEU A 103 -12.07 6.44 -7.33
CA LEU A 103 -11.83 5.12 -7.90
C LEU A 103 -12.46 4.10 -6.96
N ARG A 104 -13.32 3.23 -7.49
CA ARG A 104 -14.04 2.24 -6.68
C ARG A 104 -13.53 0.84 -6.96
N GLN A 105 -13.48 0.02 -5.90
CA GLN A 105 -13.13 -1.39 -5.94
C GLN A 105 -11.84 -1.70 -6.71
N VAL A 106 -10.86 -0.80 -6.61
CA VAL A 106 -9.54 -0.99 -7.23
C VAL A 106 -8.90 -2.22 -6.58
N ARG A 107 -8.55 -3.20 -7.40
CA ARG A 107 -7.97 -4.46 -6.92
C ARG A 107 -6.45 -4.35 -6.82
N PHE A 108 -5.98 -4.10 -5.61
CA PHE A 108 -4.56 -4.16 -5.27
C PHE A 108 -4.16 -5.61 -5.00
N ARG A 109 -3.38 -6.19 -5.92
CA ARG A 109 -2.90 -7.57 -5.81
C ARG A 109 -1.71 -7.64 -4.87
N ARG A 110 -1.66 -8.65 -4.00
CA ARG A 110 -0.49 -8.91 -3.17
C ARG A 110 0.67 -9.38 -4.06
N LEU A 111 1.78 -8.65 -3.99
CA LEU A 111 3.06 -8.99 -4.61
C LEU A 111 3.96 -9.77 -3.65
N TRP A 112 3.90 -9.46 -2.35
CA TRP A 112 4.76 -10.08 -1.34
C TRP A 112 4.02 -10.35 -0.02
N PRO A 113 4.31 -11.48 0.69
CA PRO A 113 5.06 -12.63 0.17
C PRO A 113 4.34 -13.23 -1.05
N ALA A 114 5.09 -13.90 -1.93
CA ALA A 114 4.50 -14.59 -3.07
C ALA A 114 3.39 -15.55 -2.59
N ALA A 115 2.31 -15.67 -3.36
CA ALA A 115 1.31 -16.69 -3.09
C ALA A 115 2.01 -18.07 -3.07
N ARG A 116 1.71 -18.88 -2.05
CA ARG A 116 2.18 -20.26 -1.97
C ARG A 116 1.48 -21.12 -2.98
#